data_AF-A0A399ZIY3-F1
#
_entry.id   AF-A0A399ZIY3-F1
#
_cell.length_a   1.000
_cell.length_b   1.000
_cell.length_c   1.000
_cell.angle_alpha   90.00
_cell.angle_beta   90.00
_cell.angle_gamma   90.00
#
_symmetry.space_group_name_H-M   'P 1'
#
loop_
_entity.id
_entity.type
_entity.pdbx_description
1 polymer ?
#
loop_
_entity_poly.entity_id
_entity_poly.type
_entity_poly.pdbx_seq_one_letter_code
_entity_poly.pdbx_strand_id
1 'polypeptide(L)'
;MALTKSALAALDGKDAARALATLAEVTGKLELIVAREPTLALAPVDVRTIVHDLFANTETIEAMTNEALDALKHGEVQQARHVLALLASEIVIAVTNIPLASYPAAVKAVVPLIDQGKIEEAKAALQSALSTLVEERSVLPLPALRARLLLKRAETLVEDGQRSEASNERLETLLNEARQQLEMAELLGYGKKKDFEPLYAELKKVKQKTAGGGGGKGWLDEIKAKLSKLF
;
A
#
# COMPACT_ATOMS: atom_id res chain seq x y z
N MET A 1 -17.44 -11.83 4.11
CA MET A 1 -17.56 -10.89 5.24
C MET A 1 -18.99 -10.39 5.48
N ALA A 2 -19.72 -9.90 4.46
CA ALA A 2 -21.06 -9.34 4.63
C ALA A 2 -22.07 -10.29 5.30
N LEU A 3 -22.05 -11.57 4.93
CA LEU A 3 -22.95 -12.59 5.52
C LEU A 3 -22.68 -12.81 7.02
N THR A 4 -21.43 -12.93 7.46
CA THR A 4 -21.12 -13.05 8.89
C THR A 4 -21.61 -11.83 9.68
N LYS A 5 -21.46 -10.61 9.13
CA LYS A 5 -22.01 -9.38 9.73
C LYS A 5 -23.55 -9.40 9.75
N SER A 6 -24.17 -9.92 8.70
CA SER A 6 -25.64 -10.08 8.64
C SER A 6 -26.15 -11.11 9.66
N ALA A 7 -25.42 -12.20 9.91
CA ALA A 7 -25.76 -13.16 10.95
C ALA A 7 -25.68 -12.51 12.33
N LEU A 8 -24.64 -11.71 12.58
CA LEU A 8 -24.52 -10.92 13.82
C LEU A 8 -25.70 -9.95 14.00
N ALA A 9 -26.06 -9.21 12.96
CA ALA A 9 -27.21 -8.30 12.98
C ALA A 9 -28.55 -9.03 13.21
N ALA A 10 -28.70 -10.26 12.69
CA ALA A 10 -29.87 -11.10 12.95
C ALA A 10 -29.93 -11.53 14.42
N LEU A 11 -28.78 -11.89 15.03
CA LEU A 11 -28.71 -12.18 16.46
C LEU A 11 -29.06 -10.95 17.31
N ASP A 12 -28.61 -9.75 16.93
CA ASP A 12 -29.00 -8.49 17.58
C ASP A 12 -30.51 -8.24 17.48
N GLY A 13 -31.10 -8.57 16.33
CA GLY A 13 -32.55 -8.53 16.10
C GLY A 13 -33.33 -9.69 16.74
N LYS A 14 -32.67 -10.58 17.49
CA LYS A 14 -33.25 -11.80 18.08
C LYS A 14 -33.87 -12.76 17.05
N ASP A 15 -33.41 -12.71 15.81
CA ASP A 15 -33.85 -13.56 14.71
C ASP A 15 -32.90 -14.75 14.55
N ALA A 16 -33.03 -15.74 15.44
CA ALA A 16 -32.20 -16.93 15.47
C ALA A 16 -32.30 -17.76 14.17
N ALA A 17 -33.50 -17.86 13.59
CA ALA A 17 -33.73 -18.61 12.37
C ALA A 17 -32.95 -18.01 11.19
N ARG A 18 -33.01 -16.68 11.02
CA ARG A 18 -32.23 -15.99 10.00
C ARG A 18 -30.73 -16.06 10.27
N ALA A 19 -30.30 -15.96 11.52
CA ALA A 19 -28.89 -16.10 11.88
C ALA A 19 -28.35 -17.48 11.48
N LEU A 20 -29.06 -18.56 11.81
CA LEU A 20 -28.69 -19.93 11.45
C LEU A 20 -28.64 -20.14 9.93
N ALA A 21 -29.66 -19.68 9.20
CA ALA A 21 -29.68 -19.76 7.74
C ALA A 21 -28.48 -19.03 7.10
N THR A 22 -28.15 -17.85 7.63
CA THR A 22 -27.01 -17.05 7.16
C THR A 22 -25.68 -17.74 7.49
N LEU A 23 -25.51 -18.30 8.69
CA LEU A 23 -24.30 -19.04 9.08
C LEU A 23 -24.11 -20.33 8.28
N ALA A 24 -25.20 -21.01 7.91
CA ALA A 24 -25.15 -22.16 7.02
C ALA A 24 -24.61 -21.76 5.63
N GLU A 25 -25.06 -20.63 5.08
CA GLU A 25 -24.53 -20.09 3.83
C GLU A 25 -23.04 -19.72 3.94
N VAL A 26 -22.63 -19.05 5.02
CA VAL A 26 -21.21 -18.72 5.27
C VAL A 26 -20.36 -19.99 5.31
N THR A 27 -20.80 -20.98 6.07
CA THR A 27 -20.07 -22.25 6.23
C THR A 27 -19.94 -22.96 4.89
N GLY A 28 -21.02 -23.10 4.12
CA GLY A 28 -20.98 -23.75 2.81
C GLY A 28 -20.00 -23.09 1.84
N LYS A 29 -19.95 -21.74 1.81
CA LYS A 29 -18.98 -21.02 0.97
C LYS A 29 -17.53 -21.24 1.43
N LEU A 30 -17.27 -21.23 2.74
CA LEU A 30 -15.93 -21.43 3.28
C LEU A 30 -15.42 -22.85 3.02
N GLU A 31 -16.25 -23.87 3.23
CA GLU A 31 -15.90 -25.26 2.97
C GLU A 31 -15.60 -25.49 1.47
N LEU A 32 -16.35 -24.85 0.57
CA LEU A 32 -16.08 -24.93 -0.87
C LEU A 32 -14.71 -24.32 -1.23
N ILE A 33 -14.36 -23.19 -0.62
CA ILE A 33 -13.05 -22.55 -0.85
C ILE A 33 -11.93 -23.46 -0.34
N VAL A 34 -12.04 -23.97 0.89
CA VAL A 34 -11.05 -24.88 1.47
C VAL A 34 -10.90 -26.17 0.64
N ALA A 35 -11.99 -26.71 0.12
CA ALA A 35 -11.95 -27.90 -0.74
C ALA A 35 -11.28 -27.64 -2.10
N ARG A 36 -11.51 -26.46 -2.69
CA ARG A 36 -10.94 -26.08 -3.99
C ARG A 36 -9.47 -25.69 -3.90
N GLU A 37 -9.08 -25.04 -2.81
CA GLU A 37 -7.73 -24.54 -2.60
C GLU A 37 -7.21 -24.91 -1.20
N PRO A 38 -6.86 -26.19 -0.95
CA PRO A 38 -6.50 -26.68 0.38
C PRO A 38 -5.25 -26.03 1.00
N THR A 39 -4.40 -25.45 0.17
CA THR A 39 -3.17 -24.76 0.59
C THR A 39 -3.38 -23.26 0.81
N LEU A 40 -4.57 -22.72 0.50
CA LEU A 40 -4.87 -21.30 0.69
C LEU A 40 -5.01 -21.02 2.20
N ALA A 41 -4.07 -20.25 2.75
CA ALA A 41 -4.11 -19.86 4.16
C ALA A 41 -5.07 -18.70 4.42
N LEU A 42 -5.07 -17.71 3.53
CA LEU A 42 -5.79 -16.45 3.64
C LEU A 42 -6.69 -16.24 2.42
N ALA A 43 -7.99 -16.09 2.64
CA ALA A 43 -8.92 -15.75 1.57
C ALA A 43 -9.22 -14.24 1.57
N PRO A 44 -8.85 -13.50 0.52
CA PRO A 44 -9.14 -12.06 0.44
C PRO A 44 -10.63 -11.81 0.28
N VAL A 45 -11.17 -10.87 1.05
CA VAL A 45 -12.62 -10.57 1.07
C VAL A 45 -12.97 -9.11 0.98
N ASP A 46 -12.00 -8.21 1.15
CA ASP A 46 -12.17 -6.77 1.00
C ASP A 46 -10.84 -6.12 0.63
N VAL A 47 -10.89 -5.05 -0.16
CA VAL A 47 -9.72 -4.27 -0.56
C VAL A 47 -10.04 -2.79 -0.41
N ARG A 48 -9.19 -2.06 0.31
CA ARG A 48 -9.28 -0.62 0.48
C ARG A 48 -7.99 0.06 0.04
N THR A 49 -8.14 1.14 -0.70
CA THR A 49 -7.04 2.03 -1.08
C THR A 49 -7.07 3.27 -0.20
N ILE A 50 -5.95 3.59 0.43
CA ILE A 50 -5.76 4.80 1.22
C ILE A 50 -4.65 5.59 0.56
N VAL A 51 -4.88 6.88 0.34
CA VAL A 51 -3.89 7.77 -0.27
C VAL A 51 -3.45 8.78 0.78
N HIS A 52 -2.17 8.78 1.09
CA HIS A 52 -1.51 9.81 1.87
C HIS A 52 -0.66 10.62 0.91
N ASP A 53 -1.01 11.89 0.70
CA ASP A 53 -0.25 12.76 -0.19
C ASP A 53 0.32 13.95 0.58
N LEU A 54 1.66 14.02 0.59
CA LEU A 54 2.41 15.08 1.23
C LEU A 54 2.73 16.17 0.21
N PHE A 55 2.24 17.37 0.48
CA PHE A 55 2.55 18.57 -0.30
C PHE A 55 3.66 19.38 0.39
N ALA A 56 4.89 18.90 0.28
CA ALA A 56 6.08 19.54 0.87
C ALA A 56 7.30 19.40 -0.05
N ASN A 57 8.27 20.31 0.09
CA ASN A 57 9.57 20.18 -0.54
C ASN A 57 10.54 19.36 0.33
N THR A 58 11.70 19.01 -0.23
CA THR A 58 12.73 18.20 0.43
C THR A 58 13.24 18.85 1.71
N GLU A 59 13.38 20.18 1.73
CA GLU A 59 13.84 20.92 2.93
C GLU A 59 12.85 20.80 4.09
N THR A 60 11.55 20.89 3.81
CA THR A 60 10.50 20.75 4.82
C THR A 60 10.48 19.32 5.38
N ILE A 61 10.62 18.32 4.51
CA ILE A 61 10.66 16.91 4.93
C ILE A 61 11.85 16.65 5.85
N GLU A 62 13.04 17.16 5.50
CA GLU A 62 14.23 17.03 6.32
C GLU A 62 14.07 17.75 7.67
N ALA A 63 13.53 18.97 7.67
CA ALA A 63 13.26 19.72 8.90
C ALA A 63 12.30 18.97 9.84
N MET A 64 11.17 18.47 9.33
CA MET A 64 10.21 17.69 10.11
C MET A 64 10.80 16.36 10.59
N THR A 65 11.64 15.70 9.79
CA THR A 65 12.33 14.48 10.20
C THR A 65 13.27 14.77 11.38
N ASN A 66 14.02 15.87 11.29
CA ASN A 66 14.89 16.31 12.38
C ASN A 66 14.13 16.70 13.64
N GLU A 67 12.96 17.35 13.52
CA GLU A 67 12.07 17.65 14.65
C GLU A 67 11.60 16.36 15.33
N ALA A 68 11.13 15.36 14.57
CA ALA A 68 10.73 14.07 15.13
C ALA A 68 11.88 13.36 15.83
N LEU A 69 13.10 13.39 15.26
CA LEU A 69 14.29 12.81 15.87
C LEU A 69 14.68 13.53 17.17
N ASP A 70 14.56 14.85 17.22
CA ASP A 70 14.86 15.63 18.42
C ASP A 70 13.86 15.33 19.56
N ALA A 71 12.57 15.29 19.25
CA ALA A 71 11.54 14.88 20.19
C ALA A 71 11.83 13.47 20.77
N LEU A 72 12.24 12.52 19.93
CA LEU A 72 12.62 11.17 20.38
C LEU A 72 13.86 11.17 21.28
N LYS A 73 14.88 12.00 21.00
CA LYS A 73 16.07 12.12 21.85
C LYS A 73 15.72 12.61 23.27
N HIS A 74 14.66 13.41 23.40
CA HIS A 74 14.17 13.92 24.67
C HIS A 74 13.09 13.03 25.32
N GLY A 75 12.75 11.88 24.71
CA GLY A 75 11.74 10.95 25.22
C GLY A 75 10.29 11.38 24.95
N GLU A 76 10.08 12.39 24.11
CA GLU A 76 8.77 12.96 23.78
C GLU A 76 8.06 12.17 22.68
N VAL A 77 7.73 10.91 22.98
CA VAL A 77 7.21 9.94 21.99
C VAL A 77 5.91 10.42 21.32
N GLN A 78 5.03 11.12 22.04
CA GLN A 78 3.78 11.60 21.44
C GLN A 78 4.00 12.77 20.48
N GLN A 79 4.94 13.67 20.77
CA GLN A 79 5.29 14.76 19.87
C GLN A 79 5.90 14.21 18.57
N ALA A 80 6.87 13.30 18.69
CA ALA A 80 7.46 12.63 17.53
C ALA A 80 6.40 11.91 16.68
N ARG A 81 5.46 11.21 17.33
CA ARG A 81 4.36 10.53 16.63
C ARG A 81 3.50 11.48 15.82
N HIS A 82 3.18 12.68 16.34
CA HIS A 82 2.40 13.67 15.62
C HIS A 82 3.11 14.18 14.36
N VAL A 83 4.42 14.44 14.44
CA VAL A 83 5.22 14.87 13.30
C VAL A 83 5.33 13.74 12.26
N LEU A 84 5.69 12.52 12.69
CA LEU A 84 5.84 11.36 11.80
C LEU A 84 4.52 10.99 11.09
N ALA A 85 3.38 11.19 11.74
CA ALA A 85 2.07 10.92 11.12
C ALA A 85 1.80 11.76 9.86
N LEU A 86 2.52 12.87 9.66
CA LEU A 86 2.42 13.74 8.49
C LEU A 86 3.43 13.37 7.39
N LEU A 87 4.49 12.62 7.71
CA LEU A 87 5.59 12.29 6.80
C LEU A 87 5.31 11.01 5.99
N ALA A 88 4.23 11.03 5.22
CA ALA A 88 3.85 9.94 4.32
C ALA A 88 3.39 10.45 2.95
N SER A 89 3.96 9.89 1.88
CA SER A 89 3.53 10.14 0.50
C SER A 89 3.42 8.80 -0.21
N GLU A 90 2.26 8.17 -0.11
CA GLU A 90 2.05 6.77 -0.48
C GLU A 90 0.59 6.43 -0.78
N ILE A 91 0.45 5.35 -1.53
CA ILE A 91 -0.81 4.61 -1.65
C ILE A 91 -0.66 3.34 -0.82
N VAL A 92 -1.54 3.16 0.16
CA VAL A 92 -1.64 1.93 0.95
C VAL A 92 -2.80 1.10 0.41
N ILE A 93 -2.50 -0.10 -0.07
CA ILE A 93 -3.49 -1.11 -0.42
C ILE A 93 -3.63 -2.03 0.79
N ALA A 94 -4.78 -1.97 1.45
CA ALA A 94 -5.12 -2.84 2.58
C ALA A 94 -6.08 -3.94 2.11
N VAL A 95 -5.67 -5.19 2.27
CA VAL A 95 -6.48 -6.37 1.94
C VAL A 95 -6.90 -7.03 3.25
N THR A 96 -8.21 -7.16 3.46
CA THR A 96 -8.73 -7.92 4.60
C THR A 96 -8.93 -9.37 4.17
N ASN A 97 -8.37 -10.28 4.95
CA ASN A 97 -8.31 -11.70 4.68
C ASN A 97 -9.02 -12.52 5.78
N ILE A 98 -9.67 -13.60 5.37
CA ILE A 98 -10.18 -14.63 6.27
C ILE A 98 -9.10 -15.70 6.48
N PRO A 99 -8.69 -15.99 7.73
CA PRO A 99 -7.81 -17.12 8.00
C PRO A 99 -8.57 -18.45 7.88
N LEU A 100 -8.33 -19.19 6.79
CA LEU A 100 -9.10 -20.39 6.46
C LEU A 100 -8.82 -21.57 7.41
N ALA A 101 -7.70 -21.57 8.11
CA ALA A 101 -7.36 -22.61 9.08
C ALA A 101 -8.24 -22.58 10.35
N SER A 102 -8.75 -21.42 10.74
CA SER A 102 -9.44 -21.24 12.03
C SER A 102 -10.84 -20.65 11.90
N TYR A 103 -11.06 -19.73 10.97
CA TYR A 103 -12.32 -19.01 10.83
C TYR A 103 -13.53 -19.91 10.53
N PRO A 104 -13.46 -20.93 9.63
CA PRO A 104 -14.59 -21.81 9.39
C PRO A 104 -15.01 -22.59 10.63
N ALA A 105 -14.05 -23.07 11.43
CA ALA A 105 -14.34 -23.75 12.69
C ALA A 105 -14.99 -22.81 13.71
N ALA A 106 -14.50 -21.57 13.81
CA ALA A 106 -15.06 -20.56 14.70
C ALA A 106 -16.51 -20.22 14.35
N VAL A 107 -16.85 -20.08 13.06
CA VAL A 107 -18.22 -19.84 12.60
C VAL A 107 -19.13 -21.02 12.94
N LYS A 108 -18.68 -22.26 12.71
CA LYS A 108 -19.44 -23.48 13.05
C LYS A 108 -19.73 -23.59 14.55
N ALA A 109 -18.79 -23.17 15.40
CA ALA A 109 -18.95 -23.24 16.86
C ALA A 109 -20.04 -22.30 17.42
N VAL A 110 -20.50 -21.31 16.63
CA VAL A 110 -21.58 -20.38 17.04
C VAL A 110 -22.95 -21.05 17.00
N VAL A 111 -23.17 -21.98 16.06
CA VAL A 111 -24.46 -22.67 15.84
C VAL A 111 -25.04 -23.29 17.13
N PRO A 112 -24.32 -24.14 17.89
CA PRO A 112 -24.88 -24.74 19.10
C PRO A 112 -25.25 -23.73 20.19
N LEU A 113 -24.60 -22.55 20.22
CA LEU A 113 -24.96 -21.49 21.17
C LEU A 113 -26.32 -20.88 20.81
N ILE A 114 -26.61 -20.72 19.51
CA ILE A 114 -27.91 -20.24 19.04
C ILE A 114 -29.01 -21.25 19.35
N ASP A 115 -28.77 -22.54 19.09
CA ASP A 115 -29.74 -23.61 19.38
C ASP A 115 -30.06 -23.72 20.88
N GLN A 116 -29.10 -23.42 21.75
CA GLN A 116 -29.27 -23.37 23.21
C GLN A 116 -29.94 -22.07 23.69
N GLY A 117 -30.25 -21.14 22.80
CA GLY A 117 -30.80 -19.82 23.16
C GLY A 117 -29.79 -18.87 23.81
N LYS A 118 -28.48 -19.20 23.79
CA LYS A 118 -27.40 -18.40 24.36
C LYS A 118 -26.96 -17.30 23.38
N ILE A 119 -27.88 -16.40 23.06
CA ILE A 119 -27.71 -15.41 21.99
C ILE A 119 -26.53 -14.46 22.25
N GLU A 120 -26.32 -14.00 23.49
CA GLU A 120 -25.19 -13.11 23.80
C GLU A 120 -23.83 -13.82 23.68
N GLU A 121 -23.75 -15.10 24.08
CA GLU A 121 -22.54 -15.91 23.87
C GLU A 121 -22.29 -16.15 22.38
N ALA A 122 -23.34 -16.42 21.60
CA ALA A 122 -23.25 -16.58 20.15
C ALA A 122 -22.74 -15.31 19.46
N LYS A 123 -23.24 -14.14 19.88
CA LYS A 123 -22.77 -12.83 19.40
C LYS A 123 -21.30 -12.59 19.72
N ALA A 124 -20.90 -12.83 20.98
CA ALA A 124 -19.52 -12.66 21.40
C ALA A 124 -18.56 -13.60 20.63
N ALA A 125 -18.95 -14.86 20.42
CA ALA A 125 -18.18 -15.81 19.64
C ALA A 125 -18.05 -15.39 18.16
N LEU A 126 -19.14 -14.92 17.55
CA LEU A 126 -19.13 -14.45 16.16
C LEU A 126 -18.33 -13.15 15.98
N GLN A 127 -18.40 -12.23 16.95
CA GLN A 127 -17.55 -11.04 17.00
C GLN A 127 -16.08 -11.42 17.15
N SER A 128 -15.75 -12.35 18.04
CA SER A 128 -14.40 -12.89 18.19
C SER A 128 -13.87 -13.45 16.88
N ALA A 129 -14.68 -14.24 16.15
CA ALA A 129 -14.32 -14.71 14.82
C ALA A 129 -14.05 -13.56 13.84
N LEU A 130 -14.90 -12.53 13.81
CA LEU A 130 -14.69 -11.32 12.98
C LEU A 130 -13.43 -10.54 13.37
N SER A 131 -13.00 -10.59 14.63
CA SER A 131 -11.76 -9.96 15.09
C SER A 131 -10.49 -10.75 14.72
N THR A 132 -10.62 -11.97 14.20
CA THR A 132 -9.47 -12.77 13.71
C THR A 132 -9.09 -12.47 12.25
N LEU A 133 -9.83 -11.60 11.57
CA LEU A 133 -9.51 -11.22 10.20
C LEU A 133 -8.12 -10.58 10.14
N VAL A 134 -7.36 -10.94 9.11
CA VAL A 134 -5.97 -10.49 8.92
C VAL A 134 -5.96 -9.37 7.90
N GLU A 135 -5.40 -8.21 8.26
CA GLU A 135 -5.19 -7.12 7.30
C GLU A 135 -3.75 -7.17 6.79
N GLU A 136 -3.57 -7.41 5.50
CA GLU A 136 -2.28 -7.29 4.82
C GLU A 136 -2.20 -5.92 4.14
N ARG A 137 -1.06 -5.24 4.30
CA ARG A 137 -0.85 -3.90 3.73
C ARG A 137 0.31 -3.92 2.75
N SER A 138 0.08 -3.38 1.56
CA SER A 138 1.11 -3.07 0.58
C SER A 138 1.23 -1.56 0.45
N VAL A 139 2.45 -1.03 0.55
CA VAL A 139 2.74 0.40 0.43
C VAL A 139 3.38 0.67 -0.92
N LEU A 140 2.81 1.62 -1.67
CA LEU A 140 3.33 2.09 -2.94
C LEU A 140 3.73 3.57 -2.81
N PRO A 141 5.04 3.90 -2.80
CA PRO A 141 5.48 5.28 -2.61
C PRO A 141 5.04 6.17 -3.78
N LEU A 142 4.27 7.22 -3.49
CA LEU A 142 3.82 8.17 -4.51
C LEU A 142 4.98 8.86 -5.22
N PRO A 143 6.07 9.29 -4.54
CA PRO A 143 7.19 9.92 -5.24
C PRO A 143 7.89 8.95 -6.22
N ALA A 144 8.00 7.66 -5.89
CA ALA A 144 8.52 6.67 -6.83
C ALA A 144 7.60 6.50 -8.07
N LEU A 145 6.29 6.47 -7.87
CA LEU A 145 5.31 6.41 -8.97
C LEU A 145 5.35 7.66 -9.85
N ARG A 146 5.47 8.84 -9.24
CA ARG A 146 5.63 10.12 -9.94
C ARG A 146 6.93 10.14 -10.75
N ALA A 147 8.05 9.69 -10.17
CA ALA A 147 9.32 9.55 -10.88
C ALA A 147 9.19 8.62 -12.10
N ARG A 148 8.52 7.47 -11.98
CA ARG A 148 8.24 6.57 -13.13
C ARG A 148 7.47 7.28 -14.24
N LEU A 149 6.43 8.03 -13.88
CA LEU A 149 5.62 8.78 -14.85
C LEU A 149 6.44 9.87 -15.55
N LEU A 150 7.27 10.59 -14.80
CA LEU A 150 8.16 11.62 -15.34
C LEU A 150 9.20 11.02 -16.29
N LEU A 151 9.81 9.90 -15.94
CA LEU A 151 10.73 9.16 -16.80
C LEU A 151 10.06 8.66 -18.08
N LYS A 152 8.83 8.15 -17.99
CA LYS A 152 8.04 7.73 -19.16
C LYS A 152 7.74 8.90 -20.11
N ARG A 153 7.50 10.11 -19.57
CA ARG A 153 7.33 11.33 -20.38
C ARG A 153 8.66 11.83 -20.95
N ALA A 154 9.75 11.67 -20.20
CA ALA A 154 11.09 12.03 -20.67
C ALA A 154 11.53 11.11 -21.82
N GLU A 155 11.17 9.82 -21.79
CA GLU A 155 11.52 8.84 -22.81
C GLU A 155 11.17 9.29 -24.23
N THR A 156 9.95 9.81 -24.44
CA THR A 156 9.54 10.29 -25.77
C THR A 156 10.42 11.41 -26.30
N LEU A 157 10.96 12.26 -25.41
CA LEU A 157 11.89 13.32 -25.78
C LEU A 157 13.31 12.78 -25.92
N VAL A 158 13.75 11.86 -25.06
CA VAL A 158 15.09 11.25 -25.16
C VAL A 158 15.27 10.50 -26.48
N GLU A 159 14.23 9.84 -26.97
CA GLU A 159 14.26 9.11 -28.24
C GLU A 159 14.22 10.03 -29.47
N ASP A 160 13.74 11.26 -29.31
CA ASP A 160 13.80 12.27 -30.36
C ASP A 160 15.25 12.78 -30.50
N GLY A 161 15.88 12.43 -31.62
CA GLY A 161 17.24 12.85 -31.97
C GLY A 161 17.32 14.24 -32.61
N GLN A 162 16.19 14.92 -32.82
CA GLN A 162 16.10 16.27 -33.40
C GLN A 162 15.26 17.21 -32.54
N ARG A 163 15.48 17.17 -31.22
CA ARG A 163 14.77 18.02 -30.26
C ARG A 163 15.00 19.51 -30.54
N SER A 164 13.91 20.28 -30.50
CA SER A 164 13.96 21.74 -30.40
C SER A 164 14.53 22.20 -29.04
N GLU A 165 14.90 23.47 -28.94
CA GLU A 165 15.34 24.09 -27.67
C GLU A 165 14.29 23.93 -26.57
N ALA A 166 13.02 24.23 -26.86
CA ALA A 166 11.91 24.02 -25.94
C ALA A 166 11.74 22.54 -25.51
N SER A 167 12.02 21.59 -26.42
CA SER A 167 11.99 20.15 -26.10
C SER A 167 13.15 19.73 -25.20
N ASN A 168 14.33 20.36 -25.36
CA ASN A 168 15.47 20.15 -24.48
C ASN A 168 15.19 20.70 -23.06
N GLU A 169 14.66 21.92 -22.95
CA GLU A 169 14.26 22.49 -21.65
C GLU A 169 13.21 21.64 -20.95
N ARG A 170 12.22 21.14 -21.71
CA ARG A 170 11.19 20.26 -21.17
C ARG A 170 11.78 18.93 -20.68
N LEU A 171 12.69 18.33 -21.44
CA LEU A 171 13.39 17.12 -21.04
C LEU A 171 14.20 17.33 -19.75
N GLU A 172 14.96 18.43 -19.68
CA GLU A 172 15.72 18.78 -18.49
C GLU A 172 14.81 18.93 -17.26
N THR A 173 13.68 19.62 -17.42
CA THR A 173 12.67 19.79 -16.37
C THR A 173 12.15 18.43 -15.89
N LEU A 174 11.75 17.53 -16.80
CA LEU A 174 11.26 16.20 -16.44
C LEU A 174 12.30 15.36 -15.69
N LEU A 175 13.57 15.42 -16.10
CA LEU A 175 14.66 14.70 -15.44
C LEU A 175 15.03 15.33 -14.08
N ASN A 176 14.86 16.64 -13.92
CA ASN A 176 15.02 17.35 -12.65
C ASN A 176 13.89 16.98 -11.67
N GLU A 177 12.64 17.06 -12.11
CA GLU A 177 11.48 16.67 -11.31
C GLU A 177 11.54 15.18 -10.93
N ALA A 178 11.93 14.29 -11.85
CA ALA A 178 12.09 12.87 -11.54
C ALA A 178 13.13 12.64 -10.45
N ARG A 179 14.23 13.40 -10.48
CA ARG A 179 15.26 13.36 -9.44
C ARG A 179 14.69 13.82 -8.09
N GLN A 180 14.00 14.95 -8.05
CA GLN A 180 13.41 15.48 -6.82
C GLN A 180 12.40 14.51 -6.21
N GLN A 181 11.60 13.83 -7.03
CA GLN A 181 10.67 12.81 -6.55
C GLN A 181 11.41 11.59 -5.95
N LEU A 182 12.55 11.19 -6.51
CA LEU A 182 13.38 10.14 -5.91
C LEU A 182 14.07 10.60 -4.61
N GLU A 183 14.54 11.84 -4.53
CA GLU A 183 15.07 12.45 -3.29
C GLU A 183 13.99 12.51 -2.19
N MET A 184 12.76 12.89 -2.56
CA MET A 184 11.62 12.82 -1.65
C MET A 184 11.33 11.39 -1.17
N ALA A 185 11.41 10.38 -2.06
CA ALA A 185 11.24 8.99 -1.67
C ALA A 185 12.33 8.51 -0.69
N GLU A 186 13.58 8.92 -0.90
CA GLU A 186 14.69 8.62 0.00
C GLU A 186 14.48 9.25 1.37
N LEU A 187 14.15 10.55 1.42
CA LEU A 187 13.94 11.29 2.66
C LEU A 187 12.78 10.74 3.49
N LEU A 188 11.71 10.29 2.83
CA LEU A 188 10.57 9.64 3.49
C LEU A 188 10.85 8.19 3.93
N GLY A 189 12.05 7.67 3.67
CA GLY A 189 12.48 6.36 4.16
C GLY A 189 11.95 5.17 3.37
N TYR A 190 11.48 5.36 2.13
CA TYR A 190 10.99 4.26 1.29
C TYR A 190 12.11 3.36 0.74
N GLY A 191 13.36 3.72 0.96
CA GLY A 191 14.53 2.92 0.68
C GLY A 191 15.74 3.51 1.39
N LYS A 192 16.89 2.84 1.28
CA LYS A 192 18.14 3.36 1.85
C LYS A 192 18.88 4.16 0.80
N LYS A 193 19.76 5.06 1.23
CA LYS A 193 20.65 5.82 0.35
C LYS A 193 21.34 4.97 -0.74
N LYS A 194 21.87 3.80 -0.37
CA LYS A 194 22.51 2.85 -1.29
C LYS A 194 21.59 2.32 -2.41
N ASP A 195 20.28 2.34 -2.19
CA ASP A 195 19.28 1.89 -3.16
C ASP A 195 18.98 3.02 -4.18
N PHE A 196 19.10 4.28 -3.76
CA PHE A 196 18.88 5.47 -4.59
C PHE A 196 20.13 5.99 -5.31
N GLU A 197 21.32 5.81 -4.74
CA GLU A 197 22.60 6.23 -5.34
C GLU A 197 22.76 5.77 -6.81
N PRO A 198 22.46 4.49 -7.17
CA PRO A 198 22.49 4.05 -8.56
C PRO A 198 21.49 4.78 -9.46
N LEU A 199 20.30 5.11 -8.95
CA LEU A 199 19.28 5.84 -9.71
C LEU A 199 19.75 7.27 -10.02
N TYR A 200 20.36 7.95 -9.05
CA TYR A 200 20.92 9.29 -9.24
C TYR A 200 22.07 9.31 -10.23
N ALA A 201 22.94 8.28 -10.18
CA ALA A 201 24.03 8.14 -11.12
C ALA A 201 23.52 7.97 -12.56
N GLU A 202 22.49 7.13 -12.76
CA GLU A 202 21.89 6.95 -14.08
C GLU A 202 21.18 8.22 -14.58
N LEU A 203 20.42 8.92 -13.73
CA LEU A 203 19.84 10.22 -14.11
C LEU A 203 20.91 11.22 -14.55
N LYS A 204 22.03 11.28 -13.82
CA LYS A 204 23.15 12.18 -14.16
C LYS A 204 23.75 11.82 -15.51
N LYS A 205 23.98 10.53 -15.79
CA LYS A 205 24.49 10.06 -17.08
C LYS A 205 23.54 10.42 -18.22
N VAL A 206 22.23 10.22 -18.04
CA VAL A 206 21.23 10.56 -19.06
C VAL A 206 21.25 12.05 -19.34
N LYS A 207 21.21 12.90 -18.30
CA LYS A 207 21.30 14.36 -18.44
C LYS A 207 22.53 14.79 -19.23
N GLN A 208 23.70 14.21 -18.93
CA GLN A 208 24.94 14.52 -19.64
C GLN A 208 24.86 14.11 -21.13
N LYS A 209 24.30 12.94 -21.43
CA LYS A 209 24.15 12.49 -22.82
C LYS A 209 23.14 13.34 -23.61
N THR A 210 22.10 13.85 -22.96
CA THR A 210 21.04 14.63 -23.61
C THR A 210 21.36 16.11 -23.74
N ALA A 211 22.28 16.66 -22.91
CA ALA A 211 22.67 18.07 -22.92
C ALA A 211 23.26 18.54 -24.26
N GLY A 212 23.90 17.65 -25.02
CA GLY A 212 24.44 17.95 -26.36
C GLY A 212 23.42 17.79 -27.50
N GLY A 213 22.12 17.72 -27.20
CA GLY A 213 21.08 17.39 -28.19
C GLY A 213 21.02 15.92 -28.58
N GLY A 214 21.84 15.07 -27.96
CA GLY A 214 21.88 13.63 -28.22
C GLY A 214 20.58 12.93 -27.81
N GLY A 215 20.13 12.00 -28.64
CA GLY A 215 18.97 11.17 -28.37
C GLY A 215 19.24 9.71 -28.72
N GLY A 216 18.53 8.80 -28.06
CA GLY A 216 18.70 7.37 -28.30
C GLY A 216 17.70 6.50 -27.56
N LYS A 217 17.26 5.44 -28.25
CA LYS A 217 16.38 4.42 -27.67
C LYS A 217 17.04 3.72 -26.50
N GLY A 218 16.25 3.46 -25.47
CA GLY A 218 16.66 2.70 -24.28
C GLY A 218 17.62 3.43 -23.33
N TRP A 219 17.89 4.72 -23.53
CA TRP A 219 18.75 5.49 -22.61
C TRP A 219 18.17 5.60 -21.20
N LEU A 220 16.86 5.42 -21.04
CA LEU A 220 16.18 5.38 -19.73
C LEU A 220 15.88 3.96 -19.22
N ASP A 221 16.22 2.90 -19.97
CA ASP A 221 15.84 1.53 -19.60
C ASP A 221 16.48 1.08 -18.30
N GLU A 222 17.76 1.43 -18.11
CA GLU A 222 18.48 1.04 -16.90
C GLU A 222 17.86 1.66 -15.65
N ILE A 223 17.53 2.96 -15.68
CA ILE A 223 16.89 3.61 -14.53
C ILE A 223 15.48 3.09 -14.29
N LYS A 224 14.66 2.91 -15.34
CA LYS A 224 13.32 2.33 -15.20
C LYS A 224 13.40 0.92 -14.60
N ALA A 225 14.33 0.10 -15.06
CA ALA A 225 14.53 -1.26 -14.54
C ALA A 225 14.98 -1.27 -13.07
N LYS A 226 15.91 -0.40 -12.67
CA LYS A 226 16.31 -0.27 -11.26
C LYS A 226 15.14 0.21 -10.39
N LEU A 227 14.40 1.21 -10.85
CA LEU A 227 13.25 1.75 -10.12
C LEU A 227 12.12 0.72 -9.98
N SER A 228 11.90 -0.14 -10.98
CA SER A 228 10.97 -1.28 -10.95
C SER A 228 11.42 -2.45 -10.09
N LYS A 229 12.71 -2.56 -9.78
CA LYS A 229 13.20 -3.57 -8.82
C LYS A 229 13.06 -3.10 -7.37
N LEU A 230 13.06 -1.79 -7.16
CA LEU A 230 13.00 -1.19 -5.83
C LEU A 230 11.56 -1.09 -5.29
N PHE A 231 10.57 -0.94 -6.17
CA PHE A 231 9.13 -0.81 -5.85
C PHE A 231 8.27 -1.57 -6.87
#